data_AF-A0A350W7Z6-F1
#
_entry.id   AF-A0A350W7Z6-F1
#
_cell.length_a   1.000
_cell.length_b   1.000
_cell.length_c   1.000
_cell.angle_alpha   90.00
_cell.angle_beta   90.00
_cell.angle_gamma   90.00
#
_symmetry.space_group_name_H-M   'P 1'
#
loop_
_entity.id
_entity.type
_entity.pdbx_description
1 polymer ?
#
loop_
_entity_poly.entity_id
_entity_poly.type
_entity_poly.pdbx_seq_one_letter_code
_entity_poly.pdbx_strand_id
1 'polypeptide(L)'
;MSLVNNEELKKLTNTTNGSINKQIVDFAKNILFSQLKSYISDEKQYKIINDKMSNMKIELLSSPDFKDKFYESNGKGFLPAAFVYGGIIYFRNDINFDINDFHNLIHEMLHIISDNGEKKGLLQHNKEKNYMYGRGLNEAFTEYLTSLVLEDNFRGYSKDFEYIIQLFMILTNLDINDLFSLYISKEEWLTDEIIDTFNPNDNELVGLIVEYDNMLDPNEKLNPNNVLQFLFNSIKIKINNNEKLDTEGLQELLREYYNYYYDMDRDLEVSTKTGMAEILDILGPYKHKMSR
;
A
#
# COMPACT_ATOMS: atom_id res chain seq x y z
N MET A 1 -7.30 3.40 -18.86
CA MET A 1 -8.68 3.93 -19.00
C MET A 1 -9.43 3.27 -17.87
N SER A 2 -9.93 4.00 -16.87
CA SER A 2 -10.45 3.39 -15.62
C SER A 2 -11.43 2.25 -15.91
N LEU A 3 -11.24 1.11 -15.24
CA LEU A 3 -12.11 -0.06 -15.34
C LEU A 3 -13.57 0.25 -14.99
N VAL A 4 -13.78 1.29 -14.18
CA VAL A 4 -15.09 1.72 -13.70
C VAL A 4 -15.26 3.22 -13.92
N ASN A 5 -16.42 3.65 -14.40
CA ASN A 5 -16.76 5.06 -14.51
C ASN A 5 -18.02 5.43 -13.72
N ASN A 6 -18.18 6.73 -13.45
CA ASN A 6 -19.30 7.26 -12.67
C ASN A 6 -20.68 6.99 -13.30
N GLU A 7 -20.79 6.82 -14.62
CA GLU A 7 -22.08 6.53 -15.26
C GLU A 7 -22.54 5.09 -14.99
N GLU A 8 -21.61 4.13 -15.00
CA GLU A 8 -21.89 2.75 -14.65
C GLU A 8 -22.32 2.61 -13.19
N LEU A 9 -21.60 3.25 -12.27
CA LEU A 9 -21.97 3.29 -10.85
C LEU A 9 -23.34 3.97 -10.63
N LYS A 10 -23.62 5.07 -11.34
CA LYS A 10 -24.96 5.70 -11.33
C LYS A 10 -26.05 4.73 -11.80
N LYS A 11 -25.81 3.95 -12.85
CA LYS A 11 -26.78 2.94 -13.31
C LYS A 11 -27.05 1.89 -12.24
N LEU A 12 -26.02 1.43 -11.53
CA LEU A 12 -26.13 0.44 -10.46
C LEU A 12 -26.82 1.00 -9.18
N THR A 13 -26.71 2.30 -8.92
CA THR A 13 -27.30 2.98 -7.75
C THR A 13 -28.70 3.57 -8.02
N ASN A 14 -29.20 3.53 -9.26
CA ASN A 14 -30.47 4.18 -9.65
C ASN A 14 -31.68 3.70 -8.82
N THR A 15 -31.69 2.44 -8.38
CA THR A 15 -32.80 1.87 -7.59
C THR A 15 -32.72 2.22 -6.10
N THR A 16 -31.60 2.76 -5.66
CA THR A 16 -31.32 3.12 -4.26
C THR A 16 -31.03 4.61 -4.09
N ASN A 17 -31.52 5.45 -5.01
CA ASN A 17 -31.35 6.90 -4.98
C ASN A 17 -29.89 7.35 -4.84
N GLY A 18 -28.94 6.60 -5.41
CA GLY A 18 -27.51 6.93 -5.32
C GLY A 18 -26.76 6.23 -4.19
N SER A 19 -27.43 5.54 -3.24
CA SER A 19 -26.76 4.84 -2.15
C SER A 19 -26.15 3.50 -2.58
N ILE A 20 -25.10 3.05 -1.87
CA ILE A 20 -24.54 1.70 -2.02
C ILE A 20 -25.61 0.63 -1.81
N ASN A 21 -25.54 -0.44 -2.61
CA ASN A 21 -26.49 -1.56 -2.54
C ASN A 21 -25.81 -2.89 -2.86
N LYS A 22 -26.57 -3.99 -2.77
CA LYS A 22 -26.05 -5.34 -3.02
C LYS A 22 -25.47 -5.51 -4.42
N GLN A 23 -26.06 -4.89 -5.45
CA GLN A 23 -25.55 -5.01 -6.84
C GLN A 23 -24.15 -4.42 -6.96
N ILE A 24 -23.87 -3.30 -6.28
CA ILE A 24 -22.54 -2.69 -6.24
C ILE A 24 -21.56 -3.55 -5.46
N VAL A 25 -21.97 -4.13 -4.34
CA VAL A 25 -21.12 -5.04 -3.57
C VAL A 25 -20.74 -6.26 -4.39
N ASP A 26 -21.71 -6.89 -5.07
CA ASP A 26 -21.46 -8.04 -5.94
C ASP A 26 -20.57 -7.64 -7.14
N PHE A 27 -20.79 -6.45 -7.72
CA PHE A 27 -19.96 -5.90 -8.78
C PHE A 27 -18.51 -5.65 -8.33
N ALA A 28 -18.30 -5.03 -7.16
CA ALA A 28 -16.99 -4.80 -6.57
C ALA A 28 -16.24 -6.11 -6.31
N LYS A 29 -16.93 -7.11 -5.74
CA LYS A 29 -16.35 -8.45 -5.53
C LYS A 29 -15.90 -9.10 -6.84
N ASN A 30 -16.71 -8.97 -7.90
CA ASN A 30 -16.37 -9.54 -9.21
C ASN A 30 -15.14 -8.86 -9.83
N ILE A 31 -15.06 -7.53 -9.77
CA ILE A 31 -13.88 -6.78 -10.26
C ILE A 31 -12.64 -7.21 -9.48
N LEU A 32 -12.71 -7.13 -8.15
CA LEU A 32 -11.58 -7.45 -7.29
C LEU A 32 -11.07 -8.87 -7.53
N PHE A 33 -11.97 -9.85 -7.59
CA PHE A 33 -11.57 -11.24 -7.81
C PHE A 33 -10.99 -11.48 -9.21
N SER A 34 -11.57 -10.85 -10.24
CA SER A 34 -11.06 -10.97 -11.62
C SER A 34 -9.65 -10.41 -11.74
N GLN A 35 -9.38 -9.27 -11.11
CA GLN A 35 -8.10 -8.59 -11.20
C GLN A 35 -7.03 -9.24 -10.32
N LEU A 36 -7.39 -9.68 -9.11
CA LEU A 36 -6.43 -10.38 -8.23
C LEU A 36 -5.96 -11.71 -8.81
N LYS A 37 -6.72 -12.33 -9.71
CA LYS A 37 -6.38 -13.65 -10.27
C LYS A 37 -5.00 -13.71 -10.92
N SER A 38 -4.50 -12.61 -11.47
CA SER A 38 -3.16 -12.55 -12.07
C SER A 38 -2.02 -12.60 -11.04
N TYR A 39 -2.27 -12.19 -9.79
CA TYR A 39 -1.29 -12.12 -8.71
C TYR A 39 -1.26 -13.36 -7.81
N ILE A 40 -2.23 -14.26 -7.96
CA ILE A 40 -2.34 -15.48 -7.16
C ILE A 40 -1.34 -16.51 -7.68
N SER A 41 -0.38 -16.89 -6.84
CA SER A 41 0.74 -17.76 -7.25
C SER A 41 0.45 -19.26 -7.09
N ASP A 42 -0.54 -19.65 -6.29
CA ASP A 42 -0.89 -21.06 -6.09
C ASP A 42 -2.38 -21.34 -5.74
N GLU A 43 -2.77 -22.61 -5.78
CA GLU A 43 -4.15 -23.08 -5.51
C GLU A 43 -4.60 -22.86 -4.07
N LYS A 44 -3.66 -22.89 -3.09
CA LYS A 44 -3.96 -22.69 -1.68
C LYS A 44 -4.32 -21.21 -1.43
N GLN A 45 -3.56 -20.28 -2.00
CA GLN A 45 -3.86 -18.85 -1.99
C GLN A 45 -5.21 -18.58 -2.65
N TYR A 46 -5.44 -19.16 -3.83
CA TYR A 46 -6.71 -19.04 -4.55
C TYR A 46 -7.90 -19.43 -3.67
N LYS A 47 -7.81 -20.59 -3.01
CA LYS A 47 -8.88 -21.08 -2.12
C LYS A 47 -9.11 -20.14 -0.94
N ILE A 48 -8.06 -19.65 -0.29
CA ILE A 48 -8.16 -18.72 0.83
C ILE A 48 -8.86 -17.42 0.39
N ILE A 49 -8.44 -16.83 -0.72
CA ILE A 49 -9.02 -15.59 -1.24
C ILE A 49 -10.49 -15.82 -1.61
N ASN A 50 -10.80 -16.92 -2.31
CA ASN A 50 -12.18 -17.24 -2.69
C ASN A 50 -13.09 -17.45 -1.48
N ASP A 51 -12.61 -18.14 -0.44
CA ASP A 51 -13.33 -18.32 0.81
C ASP A 51 -13.59 -16.97 1.51
N LYS A 52 -12.59 -16.07 1.55
CA LYS A 52 -12.74 -14.72 2.11
C LYS A 52 -13.74 -13.89 1.32
N MET A 53 -13.65 -13.88 -0.01
CA MET A 53 -14.57 -13.14 -0.88
C MET A 53 -16.02 -13.59 -0.70
N SER A 54 -16.23 -14.90 -0.59
CA SER A 54 -17.55 -15.51 -0.39
C SER A 54 -18.15 -15.16 0.98
N ASN A 55 -17.32 -15.11 2.02
CA ASN A 55 -17.77 -14.90 3.40
C ASN A 55 -17.68 -13.44 3.88
N MET A 56 -17.12 -12.54 3.07
CA MET A 56 -16.94 -11.13 3.40
C MET A 56 -18.29 -10.46 3.69
N LYS A 57 -18.36 -9.86 4.89
CA LYS A 57 -19.54 -9.14 5.41
C LYS A 57 -19.36 -7.65 5.23
N ILE A 58 -20.42 -7.01 4.73
CA ILE A 58 -20.49 -5.56 4.57
C ILE A 58 -21.78 -5.08 5.24
N GLU A 59 -21.65 -4.17 6.19
CA GLU A 59 -22.76 -3.56 6.92
C GLU A 59 -22.90 -2.10 6.53
N LEU A 60 -24.12 -1.74 6.13
CA LEU A 60 -24.48 -0.41 5.67
C LEU A 60 -25.13 0.35 6.83
N LEU A 61 -24.42 1.32 7.38
CA LEU A 61 -24.85 2.05 8.57
C LEU A 61 -25.26 3.48 8.26
N SER A 62 -26.24 3.98 9.01
CA SER A 62 -26.56 5.40 9.06
C SER A 62 -25.38 6.17 9.65
N SER A 63 -25.22 7.47 9.32
CA SER A 63 -24.09 8.25 9.83
C SER A 63 -23.96 8.27 11.37
N PRO A 64 -25.04 8.38 12.17
CA PRO A 64 -24.95 8.22 13.62
C PRO A 64 -24.40 6.86 14.04
N ASP A 65 -24.97 5.77 13.52
CA ASP A 65 -24.55 4.41 13.89
C ASP A 65 -23.12 4.11 13.42
N PHE A 66 -22.76 4.58 12.22
CA PHE A 66 -21.42 4.46 11.66
C PHE A 66 -20.39 5.17 12.53
N LYS A 67 -20.70 6.40 12.96
CA LYS A 67 -19.83 7.20 13.81
C LYS A 67 -19.62 6.53 15.17
N ASP A 68 -20.69 6.03 15.79
CA ASP A 68 -20.61 5.33 17.07
C ASP A 68 -19.76 4.06 16.93
N LYS A 69 -19.95 3.30 15.84
CA LYS A 69 -19.15 2.11 15.54
C LYS A 69 -17.68 2.43 15.28
N PHE A 70 -17.39 3.49 14.53
CA PHE A 70 -16.02 3.92 14.25
C PHE A 70 -15.30 4.38 15.53
N TYR A 71 -15.99 5.10 16.42
CA TYR A 71 -15.40 5.56 17.68
C TYR A 71 -15.16 4.44 18.69
N GLU A 72 -15.97 3.37 18.65
CA GLU A 72 -15.72 2.15 19.42
C GLU A 72 -14.39 1.48 19.01
N SER A 73 -14.05 1.50 17.72
CA SER A 73 -12.88 0.78 17.19
C SER A 73 -11.60 1.61 17.06
N ASN A 74 -11.72 2.87 16.61
CA ASN A 74 -10.59 3.71 16.20
C ASN A 74 -10.42 4.98 17.06
N GLY A 75 -11.30 5.19 18.05
CA GLY A 75 -11.34 6.43 18.83
C GLY A 75 -11.93 7.61 18.05
N LYS A 76 -11.93 8.80 18.65
CA LYS A 76 -12.54 10.00 18.06
C LYS A 76 -11.60 10.64 17.04
N GLY A 77 -12.12 10.93 15.84
CA GLY A 77 -11.33 11.57 14.77
C GLY A 77 -12.13 11.81 13.49
N PHE A 78 -11.39 11.98 12.39
CA PHE A 78 -11.93 12.03 11.04
C PHE A 78 -12.69 10.74 10.73
N LEU A 79 -13.88 10.88 10.11
CA LEU A 79 -14.74 9.75 9.77
C LEU A 79 -14.54 9.39 8.29
N PRO A 80 -13.99 8.21 7.97
CA PRO A 80 -13.88 7.74 6.60
C PRO A 80 -15.26 7.36 6.02
N ALA A 81 -15.31 7.07 4.71
CA ALA A 81 -16.51 6.53 4.07
C ALA A 81 -16.76 5.06 4.43
N ALA A 82 -15.68 4.32 4.72
CA ALA A 82 -15.68 2.92 5.09
C ALA A 82 -14.55 2.60 6.08
N PHE A 83 -14.68 1.51 6.84
CA PHE A 83 -13.58 0.94 7.62
C PHE A 83 -13.84 -0.53 7.95
N VAL A 84 -12.78 -1.30 8.16
CA VAL A 84 -12.85 -2.67 8.69
C VAL A 84 -12.78 -2.69 10.22
N TYR A 85 -13.73 -3.37 10.86
CA TYR A 85 -13.64 -3.74 12.28
C TYR A 85 -14.29 -5.10 12.56
N GLY A 86 -13.60 -5.96 13.31
CA GLY A 86 -14.10 -7.31 13.63
C GLY A 86 -14.35 -8.20 12.40
N GLY A 87 -13.63 -7.99 11.30
CA GLY A 87 -13.82 -8.74 10.05
C GLY A 87 -15.07 -8.33 9.25
N ILE A 88 -15.65 -7.16 9.56
CA ILE A 88 -16.79 -6.59 8.87
C ILE A 88 -16.37 -5.25 8.28
N ILE A 89 -16.72 -5.02 7.01
CA ILE A 89 -16.60 -3.69 6.39
C ILE A 89 -17.85 -2.91 6.76
N TYR A 90 -17.69 -1.82 7.50
CA TYR A 90 -18.77 -0.88 7.74
C TYR A 90 -18.69 0.21 6.69
N PHE A 91 -19.82 0.53 6.07
CA PHE A 91 -19.91 1.54 5.02
C PHE A 91 -21.05 2.51 5.30
N ARG A 92 -20.82 3.80 5.04
CA ARG A 92 -21.85 4.84 5.20
C ARG A 92 -22.93 4.71 4.12
N ASN A 93 -24.19 4.59 4.54
CA ASN A 93 -25.31 4.46 3.62
C ASN A 93 -26.03 5.79 3.30
N ASP A 94 -25.58 6.88 3.93
CA ASP A 94 -26.18 8.21 3.86
C ASP A 94 -25.50 9.15 2.86
N ILE A 95 -24.53 8.64 2.08
CA ILE A 95 -23.80 9.39 1.05
C ILE A 95 -24.16 8.88 -0.36
N ASN A 96 -24.06 9.77 -1.33
CA ASN A 96 -24.16 9.40 -2.74
C ASN A 96 -22.90 8.63 -3.13
N PHE A 97 -23.06 7.37 -3.49
CA PHE A 97 -21.98 6.48 -3.85
C PHE A 97 -21.37 6.88 -5.20
N ASP A 98 -20.09 7.25 -5.18
CA ASP A 98 -19.32 7.61 -6.37
C ASP A 98 -18.07 6.75 -6.57
N ILE A 99 -17.20 7.16 -7.51
CA ILE A 99 -15.96 6.43 -7.80
C ILE A 99 -14.96 6.41 -6.63
N ASN A 100 -14.94 7.44 -5.78
CA ASN A 100 -14.08 7.45 -4.60
C ASN A 100 -14.60 6.49 -3.53
N ASP A 101 -15.92 6.42 -3.37
CA ASP A 101 -16.56 5.44 -2.49
C ASP A 101 -16.33 4.00 -2.97
N PHE A 102 -16.35 3.79 -4.29
CA PHE A 102 -15.99 2.51 -4.89
C PHE A 102 -14.54 2.14 -4.66
N HIS A 103 -13.61 3.11 -4.77
CA HIS A 103 -12.20 2.93 -4.43
C HIS A 103 -12.03 2.50 -2.97
N ASN A 104 -12.65 3.23 -2.05
CA ASN A 104 -12.60 2.93 -0.62
C ASN A 104 -13.19 1.54 -0.32
N LEU A 105 -14.28 1.15 -1.01
CA LEU A 105 -14.85 -0.18 -0.87
C LEU A 105 -13.82 -1.27 -1.24
N ILE A 106 -13.17 -1.15 -2.39
CA ILE A 106 -12.14 -2.11 -2.84
C ILE A 106 -10.94 -2.14 -1.89
N HIS A 107 -10.51 -0.97 -1.41
CA HIS A 107 -9.46 -0.84 -0.40
C HIS A 107 -9.79 -1.63 0.88
N GLU A 108 -10.98 -1.42 1.45
CA GLU A 108 -11.41 -2.17 2.65
C GLU A 108 -11.60 -3.67 2.38
N MET A 109 -12.01 -4.05 1.17
CA MET A 109 -12.08 -5.46 0.77
C MET A 109 -10.69 -6.12 0.76
N LEU A 110 -9.65 -5.41 0.33
CA LEU A 110 -8.27 -5.91 0.36
C LEU A 110 -7.78 -6.14 1.80
N HIS A 111 -8.14 -5.27 2.75
CA HIS A 111 -7.86 -5.49 4.18
C HIS A 111 -8.48 -6.80 4.71
N ILE A 112 -9.73 -7.12 4.30
CA ILE A 112 -10.34 -8.41 4.65
C ILE A 112 -9.59 -9.58 3.98
N ILE A 113 -9.20 -9.43 2.70
CA ILE A 113 -8.45 -10.45 1.96
C ILE A 113 -7.09 -10.74 2.61
N SER A 114 -6.48 -9.77 3.27
CA SER A 114 -5.17 -9.94 3.91
C SER A 114 -5.23 -10.39 5.37
N ASP A 115 -6.32 -10.13 6.09
CA ASP A 115 -6.48 -10.52 7.50
C ASP A 115 -6.54 -12.04 7.70
N ASN A 116 -5.49 -12.64 8.25
CA ASN A 116 -5.40 -14.08 8.47
C ASN A 116 -5.48 -14.48 9.95
N GLY A 117 -5.84 -13.54 10.82
CA GLY A 117 -5.93 -13.69 12.27
C GLY A 117 -4.62 -13.51 13.03
N GLU A 118 -3.47 -13.65 12.37
CA GLU A 118 -2.14 -13.40 12.96
C GLU A 118 -1.55 -12.07 12.47
N LYS A 119 -1.79 -11.75 11.19
CA LYS A 119 -1.33 -10.56 10.49
C LYS A 119 -2.48 -9.95 9.68
N LYS A 120 -2.42 -8.64 9.46
CA LYS A 120 -3.29 -7.91 8.53
C LYS A 120 -2.42 -7.31 7.43
N GLY A 121 -2.27 -8.01 6.31
CA GLY A 121 -1.42 -7.53 5.24
C GLY A 121 0.05 -7.47 5.63
N LEU A 122 0.62 -6.27 5.71
CA LEU A 122 1.99 -6.04 6.21
C LEU A 122 2.01 -5.54 7.67
N LEU A 123 0.85 -5.35 8.31
CA LEU A 123 0.78 -5.01 9.71
C LEU A 123 0.94 -6.26 10.57
N GLN A 124 2.01 -6.31 11.37
CA GLN A 124 2.38 -7.47 12.18
C GLN A 124 2.67 -7.09 13.64
N HIS A 125 2.40 -8.01 14.57
CA HIS A 125 2.77 -7.88 15.98
C HIS A 125 4.16 -8.43 16.24
N ASN A 126 5.06 -7.59 16.76
CA ASN A 126 6.32 -8.04 17.34
C ASN A 126 6.03 -8.66 18.72
N LYS A 127 6.05 -10.00 18.79
CA LYS A 127 5.74 -10.73 20.03
C LYS A 127 6.76 -10.49 21.14
N GLU A 128 8.03 -10.24 20.80
CA GLU A 128 9.11 -10.06 21.77
C GLU A 128 9.06 -8.68 22.44
N LYS A 129 8.85 -7.64 21.63
CA LYS A 129 8.86 -6.24 22.07
C LYS A 129 7.46 -5.69 22.36
N ASN A 130 6.42 -6.49 22.11
CA ASN A 130 5.00 -6.19 22.34
C ASN A 130 4.51 -4.88 21.70
N TYR A 131 4.89 -4.62 20.45
CA TYR A 131 4.36 -3.53 19.63
C TYR A 131 3.99 -4.02 18.23
N MET A 132 3.10 -3.30 17.55
CA MET A 132 2.76 -3.56 16.14
C MET A 132 3.59 -2.66 15.24
N TYR A 133 4.01 -3.16 14.08
CA TYR A 133 4.75 -2.39 13.09
C TYR A 133 4.24 -2.65 11.67
N GLY A 134 4.57 -1.72 10.77
CA GLY A 134 4.23 -1.83 9.36
C GLY A 134 2.78 -1.45 9.07
N ARG A 135 2.15 -0.64 9.93
CA ARG A 135 0.81 -0.10 9.72
C ARG A 135 0.81 0.84 8.51
N GLY A 136 1.74 1.79 8.47
CA GLY A 136 1.94 2.72 7.36
C GLY A 136 2.20 1.99 6.06
N LEU A 137 3.15 1.04 6.07
CA LEU A 137 3.46 0.21 4.89
C LEU A 137 2.26 -0.65 4.45
N ASN A 138 1.48 -1.19 5.39
CA ASN A 138 0.28 -1.95 5.06
C ASN A 138 -0.76 -1.10 4.33
N GLU A 139 -1.04 0.10 4.84
CA GLU A 139 -1.96 1.05 4.19
C GLU A 139 -1.45 1.49 2.82
N ALA A 140 -0.14 1.77 2.72
CA ALA A 140 0.56 2.06 1.47
C ALA A 140 0.28 0.98 0.43
N PHE A 141 0.61 -0.26 0.79
CA PHE A 141 0.53 -1.37 -0.13
C PHE A 141 -0.91 -1.72 -0.48
N THR A 142 -1.84 -1.59 0.46
CA THR A 142 -3.27 -1.77 0.20
C THR A 142 -3.79 -0.75 -0.81
N GLU A 143 -3.37 0.51 -0.71
CA GLU A 143 -3.70 1.54 -1.70
C GLU A 143 -3.06 1.26 -3.06
N TYR A 144 -1.80 0.82 -3.09
CA TYR A 144 -1.12 0.45 -4.33
C TYR A 144 -1.84 -0.71 -5.05
N LEU A 145 -2.20 -1.77 -4.34
CA LEU A 145 -3.04 -2.85 -4.89
C LEU A 145 -4.41 -2.34 -5.35
N THR A 146 -5.02 -1.41 -4.61
CA THR A 146 -6.30 -0.80 -5.00
C THR A 146 -6.17 -0.08 -6.34
N SER A 147 -5.12 0.74 -6.53
CA SER A 147 -4.85 1.42 -7.80
C SER A 147 -4.62 0.45 -8.95
N LEU A 148 -3.88 -0.64 -8.72
CA LEU A 148 -3.65 -1.69 -9.74
C LEU A 148 -4.95 -2.42 -10.11
N VAL A 149 -5.75 -2.83 -9.12
CA VAL A 149 -7.04 -3.51 -9.33
C VAL A 149 -8.03 -2.64 -10.11
N LEU A 150 -8.00 -1.32 -9.90
CA LEU A 150 -8.92 -0.39 -10.54
C LEU A 150 -8.39 0.23 -11.85
N GLU A 151 -7.13 -0.02 -12.19
CA GLU A 151 -6.41 0.71 -13.24
C GLU A 151 -6.56 2.23 -13.08
N ASP A 152 -6.40 2.70 -11.84
CA ASP A 152 -6.59 4.09 -11.42
C ASP A 152 -5.32 4.64 -10.76
N ASN A 153 -5.34 5.91 -10.37
CA ASN A 153 -4.26 6.56 -9.67
C ASN A 153 -4.24 6.19 -8.18
N PHE A 154 -3.05 6.16 -7.61
CA PHE A 154 -2.84 6.16 -6.17
C PHE A 154 -3.40 7.46 -5.56
N ARG A 155 -4.48 7.40 -4.77
CA ARG A 155 -5.26 8.59 -4.39
C ARG A 155 -5.77 8.64 -2.94
N GLY A 156 -5.45 7.65 -2.12
CA GLY A 156 -5.75 7.64 -0.68
C GLY A 156 -4.65 8.21 0.22
N TYR A 157 -3.40 8.28 -0.25
CA TYR A 157 -2.25 8.71 0.53
C TYR A 157 -1.34 9.66 -0.27
N SER A 158 -0.30 10.22 0.38
CA SER A 158 0.66 11.06 -0.33
C SER A 158 1.44 10.24 -1.36
N LYS A 159 1.94 10.89 -2.41
CA LYS A 159 2.81 10.27 -3.42
C LYS A 159 4.08 9.65 -2.83
N ASP A 160 4.45 10.04 -1.60
CA ASP A 160 5.57 9.45 -0.87
C ASP A 160 5.30 7.98 -0.56
N PHE A 161 4.07 7.61 -0.16
CA PHE A 161 3.69 6.22 0.07
C PHE A 161 3.87 5.37 -1.19
N GLU A 162 3.44 5.87 -2.36
CA GLU A 162 3.58 5.19 -3.65
C GLU A 162 5.05 4.94 -4.01
N TYR A 163 5.88 5.99 -3.95
CA TYR A 163 7.29 5.95 -4.30
C TYR A 163 8.05 4.89 -3.50
N ILE A 164 7.78 4.85 -2.20
CA ILE A 164 8.57 4.00 -1.33
C ILE A 164 8.12 2.54 -1.41
N ILE A 165 6.85 2.22 -1.72
CA ILE A 165 6.47 0.84 -2.07
C ILE A 165 7.27 0.37 -3.28
N GLN A 166 7.39 1.22 -4.30
CA GLN A 166 8.14 0.90 -5.50
C GLN A 166 9.63 0.72 -5.20
N LEU A 167 10.22 1.57 -4.36
CA LEU A 167 11.60 1.39 -3.90
C LEU A 167 11.78 0.14 -3.03
N PHE A 168 10.83 -0.16 -2.15
CA PHE A 168 10.85 -1.36 -1.33
C PHE A 168 10.88 -2.61 -2.21
N MET A 169 10.02 -2.66 -3.23
CA MET A 169 10.00 -3.74 -4.23
C MET A 169 11.33 -3.85 -4.99
N ILE A 170 11.87 -2.73 -5.48
CA ILE A 170 13.17 -2.71 -6.19
C ILE A 170 14.30 -3.18 -5.29
N LEU A 171 14.37 -2.68 -4.05
CA LEU A 171 15.42 -3.03 -3.09
C LEU A 171 15.35 -4.49 -2.71
N THR A 172 14.17 -5.02 -2.44
CA THR A 172 13.97 -6.44 -2.07
C THR A 172 13.95 -7.38 -3.27
N ASN A 173 14.01 -6.85 -4.49
CA ASN A 173 13.85 -7.61 -5.74
C ASN A 173 12.54 -8.45 -5.74
N LEU A 174 11.51 -7.96 -5.04
CA LEU A 174 10.18 -8.55 -5.04
C LEU A 174 9.38 -8.01 -6.22
N ASP A 175 8.77 -8.91 -7.00
CA ASP A 175 7.74 -8.49 -7.94
C ASP A 175 6.38 -8.32 -7.23
N ILE A 176 5.37 -7.87 -7.98
CA ILE A 176 4.04 -7.64 -7.42
C ILE A 176 3.36 -8.93 -6.94
N ASN A 177 3.65 -10.08 -7.55
CA ASN A 177 3.11 -11.37 -7.13
C ASN A 177 3.76 -11.84 -5.82
N ASP A 178 5.06 -11.63 -5.67
CA ASP A 178 5.80 -11.92 -4.45
C ASP A 178 5.27 -11.07 -3.29
N LEU A 179 5.10 -9.76 -3.52
CA LEU A 179 4.59 -8.85 -2.50
C LEU A 179 3.13 -9.13 -2.14
N PHE A 180 2.29 -9.48 -3.13
CA PHE A 180 0.92 -9.93 -2.87
C PHE A 180 0.88 -11.25 -2.07
N SER A 181 1.78 -12.19 -2.38
CA SER A 181 1.90 -13.44 -1.64
C SER A 181 2.27 -13.19 -0.17
N LEU A 182 3.22 -12.28 0.09
CA LEU A 182 3.54 -11.86 1.46
C LEU A 182 2.35 -11.21 2.16
N TYR A 183 1.61 -10.34 1.48
CA TYR A 183 0.45 -9.62 2.01
C TYR A 183 -0.67 -10.55 2.50
N ILE A 184 -0.95 -11.65 1.79
CA ILE A 184 -1.99 -12.61 2.21
C ILE A 184 -1.45 -13.74 3.10
N SER A 185 -0.13 -13.90 3.20
CA SER A 185 0.52 -14.95 3.99
C SER A 185 0.32 -14.74 5.49
N LYS A 186 0.27 -15.86 6.23
CA LYS A 186 0.35 -15.86 7.71
C LYS A 186 1.76 -15.62 8.23
N GLU A 187 2.75 -15.86 7.39
CA GLU A 187 4.15 -15.74 7.76
C GLU A 187 4.54 -14.27 7.93
N GLU A 188 5.55 -14.08 8.77
CA GLU A 188 6.13 -12.77 9.01
C GLU A 188 6.76 -12.24 7.71
N TRP A 189 6.48 -10.99 7.36
CA TRP A 189 6.97 -10.42 6.10
C TRP A 189 8.37 -9.82 6.25
N LEU A 190 8.81 -9.50 7.46
CA LEU A 190 10.19 -9.14 7.76
C LEU A 190 11.03 -10.41 7.87
N THR A 191 11.37 -10.99 6.73
CA THR A 191 12.29 -12.14 6.66
C THR A 191 13.73 -11.67 6.83
N ASP A 192 14.63 -12.57 7.24
CA ASP A 192 16.06 -12.27 7.30
C ASP A 192 16.58 -11.72 5.96
N GLU A 193 16.08 -12.22 4.83
CA GLU A 193 16.45 -11.74 3.48
C GLU A 193 16.01 -10.28 3.22
N ILE A 194 14.82 -9.90 3.67
CA ILE A 194 14.32 -8.53 3.56
C ILE A 194 15.08 -7.62 4.53
N ILE A 195 15.38 -8.08 5.74
CA ILE A 195 16.18 -7.32 6.72
C ILE A 195 17.59 -7.07 6.17
N ASP A 196 18.27 -8.12 5.69
CA ASP A 196 19.63 -8.05 5.14
C ASP A 196 19.71 -7.11 3.93
N THR A 197 18.64 -7.02 3.14
CA THR A 197 18.52 -6.10 1.99
C THR A 197 18.69 -4.62 2.36
N PHE A 198 18.29 -4.23 3.57
CA PHE A 198 18.36 -2.86 4.08
C PHE A 198 19.49 -2.66 5.09
N ASN A 199 20.61 -3.41 4.94
CA ASN A 199 21.86 -3.40 5.73
C ASN A 199 21.90 -4.47 6.86
N PRO A 200 23.04 -5.15 7.08
CA PRO A 200 23.27 -6.14 8.17
C PRO A 200 23.07 -5.66 9.63
N ASN A 201 22.67 -4.41 9.87
CA ASN A 201 22.41 -3.88 11.21
C ASN A 201 20.92 -3.60 11.51
N ASP A 202 19.98 -3.93 10.60
CA ASP A 202 18.50 -3.81 10.75
C ASP A 202 17.94 -2.37 10.93
N ASN A 203 18.79 -1.42 11.35
CA ASN A 203 18.37 -0.09 11.77
C ASN A 203 17.76 0.77 10.65
N GLU A 204 18.12 0.58 9.37
CA GLU A 204 17.55 1.39 8.28
C GLU A 204 16.12 0.95 7.93
N LEU A 205 15.85 -0.36 7.89
CA LEU A 205 14.50 -0.89 7.66
C LEU A 205 13.57 -0.54 8.82
N VAL A 206 14.03 -0.75 10.06
CA VAL A 206 13.26 -0.36 11.24
C VAL A 206 13.03 1.15 11.27
N GLY A 207 14.05 1.96 10.97
CA GLY A 207 13.93 3.42 10.87
C GLY A 207 12.89 3.84 9.83
N LEU A 208 12.92 3.22 8.65
CA LEU A 208 11.92 3.43 7.61
C LEU A 208 10.52 3.07 8.11
N ILE A 209 10.31 1.88 8.68
CA ILE A 209 9.01 1.43 9.18
C ILE A 209 8.46 2.38 10.25
N VAL A 210 9.31 2.86 11.16
CA VAL A 210 8.91 3.81 12.21
C VAL A 210 8.47 5.15 11.61
N GLU A 211 9.27 5.74 10.72
CA GLU A 211 8.92 7.01 10.05
C GLU A 211 7.58 6.92 9.29
N TYR A 212 7.24 5.73 8.81
CA TYR A 212 5.98 5.46 8.16
C TYR A 212 4.79 5.33 9.08
N ASP A 213 4.94 4.55 10.15
CA ASP A 213 3.87 4.38 11.12
C ASP A 213 3.50 5.73 11.75
N ASN A 214 4.49 6.63 11.88
CA ASN A 214 4.31 8.01 12.31
C ASN A 214 3.42 8.84 11.38
N MET A 215 3.33 8.55 10.06
CA MET A 215 2.39 9.25 9.17
C MET A 215 0.92 8.95 9.46
N LEU A 216 0.66 7.82 10.10
CA LEU A 216 -0.70 7.46 10.53
C LEU A 216 -1.00 7.95 11.95
N ASP A 217 -0.02 8.51 12.66
CA ASP A 217 -0.24 9.23 13.93
C ASP A 217 -0.54 10.71 13.64
N PRO A 218 -1.69 11.26 14.08
CA PRO A 218 -2.02 12.66 13.86
C PRO A 218 -1.07 13.65 14.57
N ASN A 219 -0.27 13.20 15.54
CA ASN A 219 0.66 14.04 16.31
C ASN A 219 2.08 14.00 15.77
N GLU A 220 2.41 13.03 14.93
CA GLU A 220 3.73 12.89 14.32
C GLU A 220 3.67 13.24 12.84
N LYS A 221 4.80 13.64 12.27
CA LYS A 221 4.90 13.98 10.84
C LYS A 221 6.10 13.27 10.25
N LEU A 222 5.92 12.78 9.04
CA LEU A 222 7.02 12.28 8.22
C LEU A 222 8.10 13.35 8.05
N ASN A 223 9.35 12.95 8.25
CA ASN A 223 10.45 13.67 7.65
C ASN A 223 10.87 12.97 6.35
N PRO A 224 10.49 13.49 5.15
CA PRO A 224 10.86 12.86 3.89
C PRO A 224 12.38 12.76 3.70
N ASN A 225 13.18 13.63 4.34
CA ASN A 225 14.64 13.52 4.30
C ASN A 225 15.16 12.26 5.01
N ASN A 226 14.57 11.89 6.16
CA ASN A 226 14.99 10.69 6.90
C ASN A 226 14.72 9.43 6.08
N VAL A 227 13.49 9.32 5.55
CA VAL A 227 13.09 8.17 4.73
C VAL A 227 13.95 8.05 3.49
N LEU A 228 14.20 9.16 2.78
CA LEU A 228 15.05 9.15 1.61
C LEU A 228 16.49 8.81 1.94
N GLN A 229 17.01 9.26 3.07
CA GLN A 229 18.34 8.91 3.51
C GLN A 229 18.47 7.40 3.75
N PHE A 230 17.49 6.76 4.41
CA PHE A 230 17.47 5.30 4.59
C PHE A 230 17.47 4.58 3.24
N LEU A 231 16.58 4.97 2.33
CA LEU A 231 16.46 4.36 1.01
C LEU A 231 17.72 4.53 0.17
N PHE A 232 18.31 5.72 0.16
CA PHE A 232 19.53 6.02 -0.59
C PHE A 232 20.74 5.28 -0.04
N ASN A 233 20.86 5.13 1.29
CA ASN A 233 21.93 4.33 1.88
C ASN A 233 21.81 2.86 1.49
N SER A 234 20.62 2.28 1.59
CA SER A 234 20.36 0.90 1.18
C SER A 234 20.70 0.66 -0.30
N ILE A 235 20.30 1.58 -1.20
CA ILE A 235 20.68 1.52 -2.63
C ILE A 235 22.21 1.55 -2.80
N LYS A 236 22.90 2.49 -2.14
CA LYS A 236 24.36 2.64 -2.25
C LYS A 236 25.08 1.38 -1.75
N ILE A 237 24.62 0.77 -0.66
CA ILE A 237 25.17 -0.49 -0.14
C ILE A 237 25.05 -1.60 -1.19
N LYS A 238 23.85 -1.80 -1.76
CA LYS A 238 23.65 -2.84 -2.79
C LYS A 238 24.55 -2.64 -4.00
N ILE A 239 24.66 -1.41 -4.48
CA ILE A 239 25.55 -1.09 -5.60
C ILE A 239 27.02 -1.37 -5.25
N ASN A 240 27.47 -0.98 -4.05
CA ASN A 240 28.85 -1.21 -3.61
C ASN A 240 29.18 -2.70 -3.42
N ASN A 241 28.20 -3.50 -3.02
CA ASN A 241 28.33 -4.95 -2.84
C ASN A 241 28.17 -5.74 -4.15
N ASN A 242 27.87 -5.08 -5.28
CA ASN A 242 27.47 -5.72 -6.54
C ASN A 242 26.29 -6.69 -6.38
N GLU A 243 25.33 -6.34 -5.53
CA GLU A 243 24.09 -7.09 -5.40
C GLU A 243 23.19 -6.87 -6.62
N LYS A 244 22.30 -7.83 -6.89
CA LYS A 244 21.33 -7.72 -8.00
C LYS A 244 20.32 -6.64 -7.66
N LEU A 245 20.14 -5.69 -8.59
CA LEU A 245 19.22 -4.57 -8.48
C LEU A 245 18.62 -4.27 -9.87
N ASP A 246 17.33 -3.96 -9.95
CA ASP A 246 16.75 -3.43 -11.18
C ASP A 246 17.22 -1.98 -11.40
N THR A 247 18.37 -1.85 -12.05
CA THR A 247 19.00 -0.54 -12.26
C THR A 247 18.22 0.37 -13.21
N GLU A 248 17.49 -0.22 -14.16
CA GLU A 248 16.72 0.54 -15.15
C GLU A 248 15.44 1.10 -14.50
N GLY A 249 14.66 0.25 -13.84
CA GLY A 249 13.49 0.67 -13.08
C GLY A 249 13.84 1.65 -11.96
N LEU A 250 14.95 1.42 -11.27
CA LEU A 250 15.44 2.36 -10.24
C LEU A 250 15.80 3.73 -10.82
N GLN A 251 16.47 3.77 -11.98
CA GLN A 251 16.82 5.04 -12.62
C GLN A 251 15.57 5.81 -13.05
N GLU A 252 14.60 5.13 -13.67
CA GLU A 252 13.34 5.75 -14.08
C GLU A 252 12.58 6.33 -12.88
N LEU A 253 12.40 5.51 -11.83
CA LEU A 253 11.70 5.91 -10.62
C LEU A 253 12.39 7.10 -9.91
N LEU A 254 13.72 7.09 -9.80
CA LEU A 254 14.46 8.19 -9.20
C LEU A 254 14.36 9.49 -9.99
N ARG A 255 14.22 9.43 -11.33
CA ARG A 255 13.98 10.62 -12.15
C ARG A 255 12.59 11.18 -11.94
N GLU A 256 11.57 10.33 -11.88
CA GLU A 256 10.21 10.77 -11.57
C GLU A 256 10.14 11.44 -10.20
N TYR A 257 10.83 10.86 -9.22
CA TYR A 257 10.91 11.39 -7.88
C TYR A 257 11.66 12.73 -7.81
N TYR A 258 12.79 12.83 -8.52
CA TYR A 258 13.52 14.08 -8.68
C TYR A 258 12.61 15.19 -9.21
N ASN A 259 11.89 14.93 -10.29
CA ASN A 259 10.97 15.89 -10.89
C ASN A 259 9.83 16.25 -9.93
N TYR A 260 9.25 15.27 -9.24
CA TYR A 260 8.17 15.51 -8.28
C TYR A 260 8.55 16.52 -7.17
N TYR A 261 9.76 16.42 -6.64
CA TYR A 261 10.22 17.33 -5.59
C TYR A 261 10.77 18.65 -6.13
N TYR A 262 11.40 18.62 -7.31
CA TYR A 262 12.00 19.81 -7.92
C TYR A 262 10.96 20.72 -8.57
N ASP A 263 9.93 20.17 -9.22
CA ASP A 263 8.90 20.93 -9.93
C ASP A 263 7.81 21.49 -9.00
N MET A 264 7.62 20.91 -7.81
CA MET A 264 6.57 21.31 -6.86
C MET A 264 7.04 22.24 -5.74
N ASP A 265 8.28 22.76 -5.80
CA ASP A 265 8.87 23.63 -4.78
C ASP A 265 8.75 23.05 -3.35
N ARG A 266 8.90 21.73 -3.23
CA ARG A 266 8.95 21.03 -1.95
C ARG A 266 10.38 21.05 -1.45
N ASP A 267 10.63 21.73 -0.33
CA ASP A 267 11.97 21.88 0.24
C ASP A 267 12.52 20.55 0.81
N LEU A 268 13.10 19.72 -0.06
CA LEU A 268 14.09 18.74 0.36
C LEU A 268 15.39 19.44 0.72
N GLU A 269 16.07 18.92 1.73
CA GLU A 269 17.39 19.38 2.10
C GLU A 269 18.38 19.18 0.94
N VAL A 270 19.39 20.05 0.86
CA VAL A 270 20.44 19.97 -0.16
C VAL A 270 21.14 18.62 -0.13
N SER A 271 21.39 18.07 1.07
CA SER A 271 21.94 16.73 1.29
C SER A 271 21.13 15.64 0.58
N THR A 272 19.81 15.66 0.74
CA THR A 272 18.89 14.70 0.12
C THR A 272 18.90 14.83 -1.40
N LYS A 273 18.84 16.07 -1.93
CA LYS A 273 18.94 16.33 -3.37
C LYS A 273 20.26 15.82 -3.96
N THR A 274 21.37 16.09 -3.27
CA THR A 274 22.71 15.60 -3.66
C THR A 274 22.77 14.07 -3.63
N GLY A 275 22.23 13.42 -2.59
CA GLY A 275 22.23 11.97 -2.49
C GLY A 275 21.49 11.27 -3.64
N MET A 276 20.35 11.83 -4.06
CA MET A 276 19.60 11.35 -5.23
C MET A 276 20.38 11.53 -6.53
N ALA A 277 21.00 12.70 -6.73
CA ALA A 277 21.82 12.98 -7.90
C ALA A 277 23.04 12.04 -7.99
N GLU A 278 23.70 11.75 -6.86
CA GLU A 278 24.81 10.79 -6.80
C GLU A 278 24.37 9.39 -7.25
N ILE A 279 23.21 8.91 -6.80
CA ILE A 279 22.69 7.60 -7.23
C ILE A 279 22.37 7.62 -8.72
N LEU A 280 21.70 8.66 -9.21
CA LEU A 280 21.40 8.82 -10.64
C LEU A 280 22.67 8.87 -11.49
N ASP A 281 23.74 9.51 -11.01
CA ASP A 281 25.05 9.55 -11.67
C ASP A 281 25.73 8.19 -11.68
N ILE A 282 25.63 7.43 -10.58
CA ILE A 282 26.12 6.04 -10.49
C ILE A 282 25.38 5.14 -11.49
N LEU A 283 24.06 5.34 -11.66
CA LEU A 283 23.19 4.61 -12.58
C LEU A 283 23.24 5.16 -14.03
N GLY A 284 23.84 6.34 -14.24
CA GLY A 284 23.98 7.03 -15.53
C GLY A 284 24.90 6.31 -16.54
N PRO A 285 24.94 6.77 -17.81
CA PRO A 285 24.87 5.96 -19.06
C PRO A 285 26.02 4.97 -19.38
N TYR A 286 26.86 4.59 -18.42
CA TYR A 286 28.09 3.81 -18.64
C TYR A 286 28.30 2.62 -17.70
N LYS A 287 27.26 2.03 -17.11
CA LYS A 287 27.45 0.89 -16.19
C LYS A 287 26.59 -0.36 -16.39
N HIS A 288 26.25 -0.73 -17.62
CA HIS A 288 26.05 -2.17 -17.92
C HIS A 288 26.63 -2.60 -19.29
N LYS A 289 27.95 -2.83 -19.29
CA LYS A 289 28.59 -3.99 -19.91
C LYS A 289 29.71 -4.48 -19.00
N MET A 290 29.35 -5.11 -17.89
CA MET A 290 30.22 -6.13 -17.29
C MET A 290 29.51 -7.46 -17.41
N SER A 291 29.46 -7.97 -18.64
CA SER A 291 29.56 -9.41 -18.84
C SER A 291 30.94 -9.83 -18.36
N ARG A 292 30.99 -10.70 -17.35
CA ARG A 292 32.07 -11.68 -17.23
C ARG A 292 31.46 -13.06 -17.34
#